data_AF-A0A9D0IJN0-F1
#
_entry.id   AF-A0A9D0IJN0-F1
#
_cell.length_a   1.000
_cell.length_b   1.000
_cell.length_c   1.000
_cell.angle_alpha   90.00
_cell.angle_beta   90.00
_cell.angle_gamma   90.00
#
_symmetry.space_group_name_H-M   'P 1'
#
loop_
_entity.id
_entity.type
_entity.pdbx_description
1 polymer ?
#
loop_
_entity_poly.entity_id
_entity_poly.type
_entity_poly.pdbx_seq_one_letter_code
_entity_poly.pdbx_strand_id
1 'polypeptide(L)' 'NRALRKDPTLQGKLVIRLTIAPSGKVTSISMVSSELGDPQLERKLVQRIKLFNFGAKAVDSVTITYPIEFLPA' A
#
# COMPACT_ATOMS: atom_id res chain seq x y z
N ASN A 1 13.58 4.13 -3.82
CA ASN A 1 13.98 5.14 -2.81
C ASN A 1 14.40 6.48 -3.45
N ARG A 2 13.55 7.08 -4.32
CA ARG A 2 13.87 8.30 -5.10
C ARG A 2 12.77 9.38 -5.05
N ALA A 3 11.58 9.05 -4.56
CA ALA A 3 10.49 10.01 -4.35
C ALA A 3 10.63 10.77 -3.01
N LEU A 4 11.08 10.09 -1.94
CA LEU A 4 11.42 10.70 -0.64
C LEU A 4 12.56 11.75 -0.72
N ARG A 5 13.32 11.79 -1.82
CA ARG A 5 14.38 12.80 -2.02
C ARG A 5 13.90 14.09 -2.67
N LYS A 6 12.66 14.12 -3.16
CA LYS A 6 12.12 15.30 -3.86
C LYS A 6 11.27 16.20 -2.99
N ASP A 7 10.77 15.69 -1.86
CA ASP A 7 10.10 16.53 -0.87
C ASP A 7 10.24 15.94 0.54
N PRO A 8 11.10 16.49 1.41
CA PRO A 8 11.29 16.02 2.79
C PRO A 8 10.06 16.27 3.69
N THR A 9 8.99 16.87 3.14
CA THR A 9 7.72 17.11 3.83
C THR A 9 6.66 16.01 3.62
N LEU A 10 6.97 14.94 2.86
CA LEU A 10 6.07 13.79 2.65
C LEU A 10 5.90 12.99 3.95
N GLN A 11 5.17 13.61 4.87
CA GLN A 11 4.60 13.09 6.09
C GLN A 11 3.13 12.91 5.80
N GLY A 12 2.59 11.76 6.16
CA GLY A 12 1.17 11.53 5.94
C GLY A 12 0.77 10.09 6.13
N LYS A 13 -0.52 9.91 6.30
CA LYS A 13 -1.13 8.60 6.42
C LYS A 13 -1.76 8.19 5.09
N LEU A 14 -1.41 7.01 4.64
CA LEU A 14 -2.07 6.36 3.51
C LEU A 14 -2.86 5.16 4.05
N VAL A 15 -4.17 5.19 3.91
CA VAL A 15 -5.03 4.05 4.29
C VAL A 15 -5.40 3.29 3.04
N ILE A 16 -4.95 2.04 2.96
CA ILE A 16 -5.29 1.14 1.84
C ILE A 16 -6.13 -0.03 2.33
N ARG A 17 -7.03 -0.48 1.48
CA ARG A 17 -7.75 -1.74 1.64
C ARG A 17 -7.22 -2.71 0.60
N LEU A 18 -6.74 -3.86 1.05
CA LEU A 18 -6.21 -4.91 0.19
C LEU A 18 -6.85 -6.27 0.52
N THR A 19 -7.08 -7.06 -0.50
CA THR A 19 -7.61 -8.42 -0.41
C THR A 19 -6.51 -9.40 -0.80
N ILE A 20 -6.18 -10.32 0.10
CA ILE A 20 -5.15 -11.35 -0.09
C ILE A 20 -5.87 -12.68 -0.30
N ALA A 21 -5.56 -13.38 -1.39
CA ALA A 21 -6.03 -14.73 -1.63
C ALA A 21 -5.27 -15.76 -0.77
N PRO A 22 -5.81 -16.98 -0.58
CA PRO A 22 -5.12 -18.09 0.09
C PRO A 22 -3.72 -18.37 -0.47
N SER A 23 -3.49 -18.06 -1.76
CA SER A 23 -2.20 -18.19 -2.43
C SER A 23 -1.14 -17.18 -1.99
N GLY A 24 -1.49 -16.19 -1.17
CA GLY A 24 -0.62 -15.07 -0.78
C GLY A 24 -0.57 -13.92 -1.78
N LYS A 25 -1.26 -14.06 -2.93
CA LYS A 25 -1.36 -12.99 -3.94
C LYS A 25 -2.40 -11.96 -3.54
N VAL A 26 -2.08 -10.69 -3.76
CA VAL A 26 -3.05 -9.58 -3.64
C VAL A 26 -3.99 -9.63 -4.85
N THR A 27 -5.28 -9.87 -4.62
CA THR A 27 -6.30 -9.94 -5.67
C THR A 27 -6.99 -8.61 -5.91
N SER A 28 -7.14 -7.80 -4.86
CA SER A 28 -7.74 -6.47 -4.95
C SER A 28 -6.98 -5.49 -4.06
N ILE A 29 -6.88 -4.25 -4.52
CA ILE A 29 -6.33 -3.14 -3.75
C ILE A 29 -7.07 -1.87 -4.11
N SER A 30 -7.45 -1.11 -3.09
CA SER A 30 -8.13 0.17 -3.20
C SER A 30 -7.54 1.14 -2.18
N MET A 31 -7.44 2.40 -2.57
CA MET A 31 -7.04 3.48 -1.67
C MET A 31 -8.28 3.99 -0.96
N VAL A 32 -8.29 3.93 0.37
CA VAL A 32 -9.42 4.40 1.19
C VAL A 32 -9.23 5.87 1.54
N SER A 33 -8.02 6.26 1.91
CA SER A 33 -7.65 7.65 2.20
C SER A 33 -6.17 7.87 1.90
N SER A 34 -5.83 9.09 1.48
CA SER A 34 -4.45 9.52 1.27
C SER A 34 -4.27 10.96 1.69
N GLU A 35 -3.29 11.19 2.57
CA GLU A 35 -2.85 12.52 2.97
C GLU A 35 -1.57 12.94 2.23
N LEU A 36 -1.07 12.13 1.29
CA LEU A 36 0.19 12.39 0.59
C LEU A 36 0.08 13.48 -0.47
N GLY A 37 -1.12 13.73 -1.02
CA GLY A 37 -1.35 14.77 -2.03
C GLY A 37 -0.61 14.57 -3.36
N ASP A 38 0.06 13.42 -3.57
CA ASP A 38 0.81 13.08 -4.78
C ASP A 38 0.22 11.83 -5.47
N PRO A 39 -0.65 12.04 -6.48
CA PRO A 39 -1.26 10.95 -7.24
C PRO A 39 -0.25 10.04 -7.97
N GLN A 40 0.95 10.53 -8.30
CA GLN A 40 1.98 9.69 -8.93
C GLN A 40 2.61 8.73 -7.91
N LEU A 41 2.87 9.22 -6.69
CA LEU A 41 3.40 8.42 -5.60
C LEU A 41 2.39 7.34 -5.19
N GLU A 42 1.13 7.73 -5.03
CA GLU A 42 0.01 6.84 -4.72
C GLU A 42 -0.10 5.68 -5.72
N ARG A 43 -0.09 5.98 -7.02
CA ARG A 43 -0.14 4.95 -8.07
C ARG A 43 1.05 3.99 -8.00
N LYS A 44 2.27 4.51 -7.77
CA LYS A 44 3.47 3.69 -7.63
C LYS A 44 3.39 2.78 -6.42
N LEU A 45 2.84 3.27 -5.31
CA LEU A 45 2.61 2.48 -4.09
C LEU A 45 1.64 1.33 -4.34
N VAL A 46 0.48 1.62 -4.92
CA VAL A 46 -0.52 0.60 -5.26
C VAL A 46 0.09 -0.47 -6.16
N GLN A 47 0.84 -0.08 -7.19
CA GLN A 47 1.53 -1.03 -8.06
C GLN A 47 2.57 -1.86 -7.32
N ARG A 48 3.31 -1.26 -6.38
CA ARG A 48 4.31 -1.98 -5.59
C ARG A 48 3.68 -3.01 -4.65
N ILE A 49 2.57 -2.65 -4.01
CA ILE A 49 1.85 -3.54 -3.08
C ILE A 49 1.22 -4.71 -3.84
N LYS A 50 0.74 -4.52 -5.08
CA LYS A 50 0.27 -5.64 -5.93
C LYS A 50 1.34 -6.70 -6.18
N LEU A 51 2.63 -6.34 -6.12
CA LEU A 51 3.73 -7.27 -6.30
C LEU A 51 4.12 -7.99 -5.00
N PHE A 52 3.52 -7.65 -3.87
CA PHE A 52 3.80 -8.34 -2.61
C PHE A 52 3.18 -9.74 -2.64
N ASN A 53 3.98 -10.70 -2.21
CA ASN A 53 3.55 -12.06 -1.97
C ASN A 53 3.58 -12.30 -0.46
N PHE A 54 2.42 -12.49 0.14
CA PHE A 54 2.26 -12.73 1.57
C PHE A 54 2.51 -14.20 1.97
N GLY A 55 2.84 -15.04 1.00
CA GLY A 55 2.99 -16.48 1.19
C GLY A 55 1.64 -17.19 1.22
N ALA A 56 1.61 -18.41 0.71
CA ALA A 56 0.40 -19.22 0.74
C ALA A 56 0.09 -19.63 2.19
N LYS A 57 -1.18 -19.50 2.58
CA LYS A 57 -1.70 -19.97 3.86
C LYS A 57 -3.04 -20.67 3.63
N ALA A 58 -3.33 -21.69 4.43
CA ALA A 58 -4.62 -22.37 4.43
C ALA A 58 -5.69 -21.52 5.15
N VAL A 59 -5.97 -20.34 4.59
CA VAL A 59 -6.97 -19.38 5.06
C VAL A 59 -7.77 -18.90 3.88
N ASP A 60 -9.02 -18.48 4.10
CA ASP A 60 -9.84 -17.87 3.06
C ASP A 60 -9.28 -16.51 2.61
N SER A 61 -9.87 -15.95 1.54
CA SER A 61 -9.49 -14.61 1.08
C SER A 61 -9.76 -13.58 2.18
N VAL A 62 -8.71 -12.91 2.66
CA VAL A 62 -8.83 -11.92 3.74
C VAL A 62 -8.77 -10.53 3.14
N THR A 63 -9.74 -9.68 3.50
CA THR A 63 -9.69 -8.25 3.20
C THR A 63 -9.25 -7.49 4.45
N ILE A 64 -8.10 -6.83 4.37
CA ILE A 64 -7.55 -6.01 5.45
C ILE A 64 -7.51 -4.55 5.05
N THR A 65 -7.73 -3.67 6.02
CA THR A 65 -7.46 -2.24 5.87
C THR A 65 -6.21 -1.92 6.69
N TYR A 66 -5.17 -1.44 6.02
CA TYR A 66 -3.86 -1.21 6.63
C TYR A 66 -3.45 0.27 6.46
N PRO A 67 -3.18 0.99 7.57
CA PRO A 67 -2.59 2.31 7.51
C PRO A 67 -1.08 2.18 7.28
N ILE A 68 -0.58 2.82 6.22
CA ILE A 68 0.85 3.01 5.96
C ILE A 68 1.19 4.43 6.39
N GLU A 69 2.01 4.55 7.41
CA GLU A 69 2.53 5.82 7.89
C GLU A 69 3.85 6.13 7.21
N PHE A 70 3.92 7.31 6.58
CA PHE A 70 5.15 7.83 6.00
C PHE A 70 5.79 8.75 7.02
N LEU A 71 6.89 8.28 7.61
CA LEU A 71 7.70 9.07 8.52
C LEU A 71 8.71 9.90 7.72
N PRO A 72 9.00 11.14 8.13
CA PRO A 72 10.08 11.93 7.55
C PRO A 72 11.41 11.21 7.80
N ALA A 73 12.30 11.24 6.79
CA ALA A 73 13.64 10.70 6.86
C ALA A 73 14.66 11.80 7.18
#